data_AF-A0A8D2LIU7-F1
#
_entry.id   AF-A0A8D2LIU7-F1
#
_cell.length_a   1.000
_cell.length_b   1.000
_cell.length_c   1.000
_cell.angle_alpha   90.00
_cell.angle_beta   90.00
_cell.angle_gamma   90.00
#
_symmetry.space_group_name_H-M   'P 1'
#
loop_
_entity.id
_entity.type
_entity.pdbx_description
1 polymer ?
#
loop_
_entity_poly.entity_id
_entity_poly.type
_entity_poly.pdbx_seq_one_letter_code
_entity_poly.pdbx_strand_id
1 'polypeptide(L)'
;MAAATLRQICLELLFASGIVSLDCSQIAQSQKSENGKTMKLLKALGGRQQPLPECLTRSFGFPLQQLLQASKEDARRAIGLILEEILDVFQLNFTQAEWNMSDTDLLQKALFQQVMQWKGCSVEEKGDPSTFKDRRLRLRLKKYFLGIHRFLTEEEFSFCAWEAVRMDILRSGMLVYH
;
A
#
# COMPACT_ATOMS: atom_id res chain seq x y z
N MET A 1 39.81 28.62 -24.89
CA MET A 1 38.98 27.47 -25.31
C MET A 1 38.56 26.55 -24.16
N ALA A 2 38.66 26.95 -22.88
CA ALA A 2 38.29 26.12 -21.72
C ALA A 2 36.92 26.46 -21.10
N ALA A 3 36.32 27.61 -21.43
CA ALA A 3 35.03 28.03 -20.87
C ALA A 3 33.82 27.42 -21.60
N ALA A 4 33.98 27.11 -22.89
CA ALA A 4 32.92 26.51 -23.70
C ALA A 4 32.63 25.05 -23.29
N THR A 5 33.64 24.32 -22.82
CA THR A 5 33.53 22.92 -22.39
C THR A 5 32.80 22.80 -21.06
N LEU A 6 33.08 23.69 -20.10
CA LEU A 6 32.40 23.74 -18.80
C LEU A 6 30.90 24.04 -18.95
N ARG A 7 30.53 24.97 -19.85
CA ARG A 7 29.13 25.29 -20.11
C ARG A 7 28.36 24.11 -20.72
N GLN A 8 28.99 23.38 -21.64
CA GLN A 8 28.42 22.18 -22.25
C GLN A 8 28.24 21.07 -21.20
N ILE A 9 29.25 20.83 -20.36
CA ILE A 9 29.22 19.83 -19.29
C ILE A 9 28.16 20.18 -18.23
N CYS A 10 28.03 21.46 -17.86
CA CYS A 10 26.98 21.92 -16.95
C CYS A 10 25.57 21.77 -17.56
N LEU A 11 25.39 22.02 -18.86
CA LEU A 11 24.11 21.81 -19.55
C LEU A 11 23.75 20.32 -19.62
N GLU A 12 24.70 19.45 -19.95
CA GLU A 12 24.52 17.98 -19.96
C GLU A 12 24.18 17.46 -18.55
N LEU A 13 24.85 17.97 -17.50
CA LEU A 13 24.52 17.65 -16.10
C LEU A 13 23.15 18.21 -15.68
N LEU A 14 22.76 19.38 -16.19
CA LEU A 14 21.43 19.97 -15.96
C LEU A 14 20.33 19.15 -16.66
N PHE A 15 20.59 18.61 -17.85
CA PHE A 15 19.69 17.67 -18.53
C PHE A 15 19.67 16.28 -17.88
N ALA A 16 20.79 15.80 -17.33
CA ALA A 16 20.85 14.59 -16.53
C ALA A 16 20.17 14.77 -15.15
N SER A 17 20.09 16.01 -14.65
CA SER A 17 19.26 16.41 -13.51
C SER A 17 17.80 16.69 -13.88
N GLY A 18 17.48 16.64 -15.18
CA GLY A 18 16.12 16.49 -15.65
C GLY A 18 15.59 15.21 -15.04
N ILE A 19 14.86 15.39 -13.94
CA ILE A 19 14.25 14.37 -13.09
C ILE A 19 13.88 13.21 -14.00
N VAL A 20 14.56 12.07 -13.86
CA VAL A 20 14.04 10.82 -14.38
C VAL A 20 12.73 10.63 -13.62
N SER A 21 11.66 11.20 -14.16
CA SER A 21 10.31 10.79 -13.85
C SER A 21 10.33 9.34 -14.26
N LEU A 22 10.44 8.43 -13.29
CA LEU A 22 10.23 7.02 -13.53
C LEU A 22 8.89 6.95 -14.26
N ASP A 23 8.90 6.49 -15.50
CA ASP A 23 7.69 6.28 -16.29
C ASP A 23 6.79 5.33 -15.50
N CYS A 24 5.75 5.87 -14.89
CA CYS A 24 4.91 5.11 -13.97
C CYS A 24 3.92 4.20 -14.67
N SER A 25 3.92 4.17 -16.00
CA SER A 25 3.32 3.06 -16.74
C SER A 25 4.00 1.73 -16.39
N GLN A 26 5.33 1.73 -16.20
CA GLN A 26 6.09 0.55 -15.79
C GLN A 26 5.90 0.22 -14.31
N ILE A 27 5.82 1.24 -13.44
CA ILE A 27 5.57 1.04 -12.00
C ILE A 27 4.14 0.51 -11.75
N ALA A 28 3.14 1.02 -12.48
CA ALA A 28 1.79 0.47 -12.42
C ALA A 28 1.74 -1.00 -12.88
N GLN A 29 2.52 -1.37 -13.90
CA GLN A 29 2.67 -2.77 -14.34
C GLN A 29 3.42 -3.63 -13.31
N SER A 30 4.46 -3.10 -12.66
CA SER A 30 5.20 -3.83 -11.63
C SER A 30 4.38 -3.99 -10.35
N GLN A 31 3.43 -3.09 -10.07
CA GLN A 31 2.56 -3.13 -8.90
C GLN A 31 1.82 -4.46 -8.78
N LYS A 32 1.37 -5.04 -9.89
CA LYS A 32 0.73 -6.36 -9.91
C LYS A 32 1.64 -7.47 -9.38
N SER A 33 2.90 -7.46 -9.81
CA SER A 33 3.92 -8.42 -9.36
C SER A 33 4.22 -8.23 -7.88
N GLU A 34 4.46 -6.99 -7.46
CA GLU A 34 4.75 -6.66 -6.07
C GLU A 34 3.56 -6.99 -5.15
N ASN A 35 2.33 -6.68 -5.56
CA ASN A 35 1.14 -7.07 -4.82
C ASN A 35 1.02 -8.60 -4.70
N GLY A 36 1.40 -9.33 -5.75
CA GLY A 36 1.48 -10.79 -5.71
C GLY A 36 2.47 -11.29 -4.66
N LYS A 37 3.61 -10.61 -4.48
CA LYS A 37 4.57 -10.93 -3.42
C LYS A 37 4.01 -10.58 -2.04
N THR A 38 3.46 -9.38 -1.86
CA THR A 38 2.81 -8.95 -0.61
C THR A 38 1.69 -9.92 -0.19
N MET A 39 0.88 -10.37 -1.15
CA MET A 39 -0.17 -11.37 -0.93
C MET A 39 0.38 -12.72 -0.46
N LYS A 40 1.51 -13.18 -1.03
CA LYS A 40 2.17 -14.42 -0.59
C LYS A 40 2.71 -14.28 0.83
N LEU A 41 3.32 -13.15 1.16
CA LEU A 41 3.81 -12.85 2.51
C LEU A 41 2.65 -12.83 3.52
N LEU A 42 1.56 -12.11 3.23
CA LEU A 42 0.36 -12.07 4.09
C LEU A 42 -0.26 -13.45 4.32
N LYS A 43 -0.21 -14.35 3.34
CA LYS A 43 -0.70 -15.73 3.49
C LYS A 43 0.23 -16.56 4.40
N ALA A 44 1.54 -16.33 4.32
CA ALA A 44 2.53 -17.08 5.08
C ALA A 44 2.54 -16.75 6.60
N LEU A 45 2.14 -15.52 6.99
CA LEU A 45 2.17 -15.07 8.38
C LEU A 45 1.35 -15.96 9.35
N GLY A 46 0.19 -16.46 8.92
CA GLY A 46 -0.71 -17.26 9.77
C GLY A 46 -0.24 -18.71 10.03
N GLY A 47 0.98 -19.08 9.64
CA GLY A 47 1.44 -20.47 9.58
C GLY A 47 1.86 -21.12 10.91
N ARG A 48 1.86 -20.42 12.04
CA ARG A 48 2.34 -20.97 13.32
C ARG A 48 1.24 -21.56 14.20
N GLN A 49 0.05 -20.97 14.19
CA GLN A 49 -1.09 -21.40 14.99
C GLN A 49 -2.36 -21.19 14.17
N GLN A 50 -3.26 -22.16 14.16
CA GLN A 50 -4.54 -22.01 13.48
C GLN A 50 -5.44 -21.05 14.30
N PRO A 51 -5.91 -19.94 13.72
CA PRO A 51 -6.88 -19.09 14.39
C PRO A 51 -8.18 -19.85 14.62
N LEU A 52 -8.83 -19.55 15.75
CA LEU A 52 -10.19 -20.00 16.01
C LEU A 52 -11.14 -19.44 14.93
N PRO A 53 -12.17 -20.20 14.51
CA PRO A 53 -13.12 -19.73 13.50
C PRO A 53 -13.74 -18.37 13.81
N GLU A 54 -13.99 -18.09 15.09
CA GLU A 54 -14.55 -16.83 15.59
C GLU A 54 -13.67 -15.63 15.23
N CYS A 55 -12.34 -15.79 15.26
CA CYS A 55 -11.38 -14.75 14.89
C CYS A 55 -11.54 -14.32 13.43
N LEU A 56 -11.99 -15.23 12.56
CA LEU A 56 -12.04 -14.99 11.11
C LEU A 56 -13.38 -14.42 10.63
N THR A 57 -14.34 -14.27 11.53
CA THR A 57 -15.69 -13.76 11.20
C THR A 57 -15.73 -12.26 10.98
N ARG A 58 -14.75 -11.52 11.53
CA ARG A 58 -14.73 -10.06 11.44
C ARG A 58 -14.61 -9.61 9.98
N SER A 59 -15.40 -8.61 9.60
CA SER A 59 -15.19 -7.85 8.37
C SER A 59 -15.33 -6.36 8.62
N PHE A 60 -14.46 -5.59 7.96
CA PHE A 60 -14.44 -4.12 8.06
C PHE A 60 -15.14 -3.43 6.90
N GLY A 61 -15.61 -4.19 5.90
CA GLY A 61 -16.41 -3.64 4.79
C GLY A 61 -15.59 -2.80 3.82
N PHE A 62 -14.50 -3.36 3.28
CA PHE A 62 -13.71 -2.70 2.24
C PHE A 62 -14.59 -2.27 1.06
N PRO A 63 -14.53 -1.00 0.59
CA PRO A 63 -15.44 -0.46 -0.42
C PRO A 63 -15.04 -0.88 -1.85
N LEU A 64 -14.90 -2.19 -2.09
CA LEU A 64 -14.42 -2.74 -3.35
C LEU A 64 -15.29 -2.31 -4.54
N GLN A 65 -16.62 -2.37 -4.40
CA GLN A 65 -17.53 -2.01 -5.49
C GLN A 65 -17.38 -0.55 -5.92
N GLN A 66 -17.21 0.37 -4.97
CA GLN A 66 -16.99 1.79 -5.28
C GLN A 66 -15.62 2.00 -5.92
N LEU A 67 -14.59 1.27 -5.47
CA LEU A 67 -13.26 1.32 -6.07
C LEU A 67 -13.30 0.85 -7.54
N LEU A 68 -14.03 -0.24 -7.84
CA LEU A 68 -14.17 -0.78 -9.19
C LEU A 68 -14.95 0.15 -10.14
N GLN A 69 -15.82 1.01 -9.60
CA GLN A 69 -16.59 2.00 -10.35
C GLN A 69 -15.90 3.37 -10.44
N ALA A 70 -14.74 3.53 -9.79
CA ALA A 70 -14.03 4.80 -9.75
C ALA A 70 -13.47 5.17 -11.13
N SER A 71 -13.31 6.47 -11.36
CA SER A 71 -12.54 6.95 -12.51
C SER A 71 -11.11 6.40 -12.47
N LYS A 72 -10.45 6.30 -13.62
CA LYS A 72 -9.07 5.81 -13.70
C LYS A 72 -8.13 6.64 -12.81
N GLU A 73 -8.37 7.95 -12.71
CA GLU A 73 -7.59 8.85 -11.88
C GLU A 73 -7.86 8.63 -10.38
N ASP A 74 -9.12 8.49 -9.97
CA ASP A 74 -9.45 8.24 -8.57
C ASP A 74 -9.04 6.83 -8.11
N ALA A 75 -9.11 5.82 -9.00
CA ALA A 75 -8.58 4.49 -8.74
C ALA A 75 -7.06 4.53 -8.49
N ARG A 76 -6.31 5.29 -9.31
CA ARG A 76 -4.87 5.50 -9.07
C ARG A 76 -4.60 6.14 -7.72
N ARG A 77 -5.32 7.22 -7.38
CA ARG A 77 -5.18 7.86 -6.05
C ARG A 77 -5.54 6.91 -4.91
N ALA A 78 -6.55 6.07 -5.09
CA ALA A 78 -6.95 5.07 -4.11
C ALA A 78 -5.85 4.01 -3.88
N ILE A 79 -5.10 3.60 -4.91
CA ILE A 79 -3.93 2.71 -4.75
C ILE A 79 -2.94 3.30 -3.77
N GLY A 80 -2.53 4.55 -3.98
CA GLY A 80 -1.58 5.22 -3.09
C GLY A 80 -2.06 5.26 -1.65
N LEU A 81 -3.33 5.64 -1.45
CA LEU A 81 -3.95 5.67 -0.13
C LEU A 81 -3.97 4.28 0.52
N ILE A 82 -4.36 3.23 -0.23
CA ILE A 82 -4.40 1.85 0.28
C ILE A 82 -3.01 1.36 0.68
N LEU A 83 -1.98 1.65 -0.12
CA LEU A 83 -0.59 1.26 0.17
C LEU A 83 -0.03 1.97 1.40
N GLU A 84 -0.34 3.26 1.58
CA GLU A 84 0.06 3.99 2.77
C GLU A 84 -0.64 3.45 4.03
N GLU A 85 -1.96 3.29 3.97
CA GLU A 85 -2.74 2.83 5.14
C GLU A 85 -2.42 1.38 5.52
N ILE A 86 -2.19 0.49 4.55
CA ILE A 86 -1.80 -0.90 4.86
C ILE A 86 -0.42 -0.94 5.51
N LEU A 87 0.53 -0.12 5.05
CA LEU A 87 1.84 0.00 5.69
C LEU A 87 1.69 0.52 7.13
N ASP A 88 0.88 1.55 7.34
CA ASP A 88 0.63 2.12 8.67
C ASP A 88 0.02 1.10 9.63
N VAL A 89 -0.92 0.26 9.16
CA VAL A 89 -1.45 -0.87 9.93
C VAL A 89 -0.34 -1.85 10.32
N PHE A 90 0.50 -2.27 9.37
CA PHE A 90 1.57 -3.24 9.65
C PHE A 90 2.79 -2.65 10.37
N GLN A 91 2.82 -1.34 10.64
CA GLN A 91 3.79 -0.69 11.52
C GLN A 91 3.36 -0.66 12.99
N LEU A 92 2.11 -1.04 13.30
CA LEU A 92 1.64 -1.17 14.68
C LEU A 92 2.31 -2.33 15.41
N ASN A 93 2.05 -2.44 16.71
CA ASN A 93 2.57 -3.54 17.52
C ASN A 93 1.89 -4.88 17.17
N PHE A 94 2.65 -5.82 16.61
CA PHE A 94 2.23 -7.20 16.33
C PHE A 94 2.93 -8.23 17.23
N THR A 95 3.52 -7.84 18.38
CA THR A 95 4.16 -8.79 19.31
C THR A 95 3.19 -9.88 19.78
N GLN A 96 1.93 -9.53 19.97
CA GLN A 96 0.86 -10.46 20.35
C GLN A 96 0.25 -11.22 19.16
N ALA A 97 0.67 -10.94 17.92
CA ALA A 97 0.24 -11.69 16.74
C ALA A 97 0.91 -13.06 16.64
N GLU A 98 1.97 -13.32 17.42
CA GLU A 98 2.74 -14.57 17.43
C GLU A 98 3.31 -15.01 16.06
N TRP A 99 3.24 -14.12 15.06
CA TRP A 99 3.81 -14.31 13.74
C TRP A 99 5.34 -14.36 13.80
N ASN A 100 5.93 -14.93 12.75
CA ASN A 100 7.38 -14.93 12.61
C ASN A 100 7.90 -13.51 12.33
N MET A 101 8.73 -13.00 13.23
CA MET A 101 9.32 -11.66 13.11
C MET A 101 10.07 -11.43 11.79
N SER A 102 10.72 -12.47 11.25
CA SER A 102 11.40 -12.38 9.95
C SER A 102 10.41 -12.23 8.79
N ASP A 103 9.27 -12.92 8.86
CA ASP A 103 8.24 -12.86 7.82
C ASP A 103 7.49 -11.52 7.88
N THR A 104 7.26 -10.97 9.08
CA THR A 104 6.69 -9.63 9.26
C THR A 104 7.64 -8.54 8.75
N ASP A 105 8.95 -8.66 9.01
CA ASP A 105 9.95 -7.72 8.50
C ASP A 105 10.01 -7.74 6.96
N LEU A 106 9.93 -8.92 6.34
CA LEU A 106 9.83 -9.05 4.88
C LEU A 106 8.57 -8.38 4.33
N LEU A 107 7.42 -8.55 5.00
CA LEU A 107 6.18 -7.87 4.61
C LEU A 107 6.34 -6.34 4.69
N GLN A 108 6.82 -5.83 5.82
CA GLN A 108 6.99 -4.40 6.03
C GLN A 108 7.94 -3.79 4.99
N LYS A 109 9.05 -4.47 4.69
CA LYS A 109 10.00 -4.05 3.64
C LYS A 109 9.35 -4.03 2.26
N ALA A 110 8.58 -5.07 1.91
CA ALA A 110 7.87 -5.11 0.63
C ALA A 110 6.85 -3.96 0.52
N LEU A 111 6.02 -3.74 1.54
CA LEU A 111 5.06 -2.65 1.58
C LEU A 111 5.74 -1.27 1.51
N PHE A 112 6.81 -1.07 2.27
CA PHE A 112 7.59 0.17 2.24
C PHE A 112 8.17 0.44 0.85
N GLN A 113 8.73 -0.58 0.20
CA GLN A 113 9.23 -0.46 -1.17
C GLN A 113 8.12 -0.08 -2.15
N GLN A 114 6.94 -0.69 -2.05
CA GLN A 114 5.78 -0.34 -2.89
C GLN A 114 5.35 1.11 -2.66
N VAL A 115 5.27 1.57 -1.41
CA VAL A 115 4.94 2.97 -1.08
C VAL A 115 5.98 3.93 -1.63
N MET A 116 7.27 3.63 -1.52
CA MET A 116 8.33 4.50 -2.03
C MET A 116 8.36 4.56 -3.56
N GLN A 117 8.15 3.43 -4.23
CA GLN A 117 7.99 3.38 -5.69
C GLN A 117 6.78 4.21 -6.14
N TRP A 118 5.63 4.02 -5.47
CA TRP A 118 4.44 4.82 -5.73
C TRP A 118 4.67 6.31 -5.49
N LYS A 119 5.35 6.70 -4.41
CA LYS A 119 5.71 8.09 -4.10
C LYS A 119 6.75 8.67 -5.06
N GLY A 120 7.55 7.85 -5.73
CA GLY A 120 8.50 8.28 -6.76
C GLY A 120 7.85 8.74 -8.08
N CYS A 121 6.58 8.40 -8.34
CA CYS A 121 5.90 8.80 -9.57
C CYS A 121 5.68 10.33 -9.68
N SER A 122 5.45 10.84 -10.89
CA SER A 122 5.07 12.24 -11.07
C SER A 122 3.67 12.52 -10.50
N VAL A 123 3.37 13.80 -10.19
CA VAL A 123 2.03 14.24 -9.73
C VAL A 123 0.99 14.03 -10.84
N GLU A 124 1.39 14.17 -12.10
CA GLU A 124 0.53 13.96 -13.27
C GLU A 124 0.09 12.49 -13.40
N GLU A 125 0.97 11.54 -13.08
CA GLU A 125 0.68 10.10 -13.16
C GLU A 125 -0.09 9.56 -11.95
N LYS A 126 0.21 10.06 -10.73
CA LYS A 126 -0.56 9.72 -9.51
C LYS A 126 -1.91 10.41 -9.45
N GLY A 127 -2.04 11.54 -10.15
CA GLY A 127 -3.06 12.55 -9.91
C GLY A 127 -2.75 13.32 -8.62
N ASP A 128 -2.88 14.65 -8.65
CA ASP A 128 -2.72 15.49 -7.46
C ASP A 128 -3.66 14.98 -6.33
N PRO A 129 -3.17 14.69 -5.13
CA PRO A 129 -4.00 14.28 -3.99
C PRO A 129 -5.14 15.28 -3.67
N SER A 130 -4.93 16.57 -3.95
CA SER A 130 -5.93 17.63 -3.81
C SER A 130 -7.11 17.47 -4.77
N THR A 131 -6.89 16.71 -5.86
CA THR A 131 -7.84 16.48 -6.95
C THR A 131 -8.56 15.14 -6.88
N PHE A 132 -8.52 14.43 -5.74
CA PHE A 132 -9.36 13.24 -5.51
C PHE A 132 -10.85 13.65 -5.60
N LYS A 133 -11.47 13.37 -6.76
CA LYS A 133 -12.81 13.90 -7.08
C LYS A 133 -13.88 13.12 -6.33
N ASP A 134 -13.76 11.80 -6.30
CA ASP A 134 -14.65 10.96 -5.49
C ASP A 134 -14.30 11.04 -3.99
N ARG A 135 -14.78 12.11 -3.36
CA ARG A 135 -14.68 12.30 -1.92
C ARG A 135 -15.33 11.17 -1.12
N ARG A 136 -16.36 10.51 -1.66
CA ARG A 136 -17.07 9.43 -0.97
C ARG A 136 -16.20 8.18 -0.92
N LEU A 137 -15.56 7.80 -2.02
CA LEU A 137 -14.60 6.70 -2.05
C LEU A 137 -13.45 6.95 -1.05
N ARG A 138 -12.84 8.14 -1.10
CA ARG A 138 -11.76 8.51 -0.18
C ARG A 138 -12.17 8.38 1.29
N LEU A 139 -13.35 8.89 1.65
CA LEU A 139 -13.86 8.79 3.02
C LEU A 139 -14.16 7.34 3.44
N ARG A 140 -14.69 6.51 2.54
CA ARG A 140 -14.94 5.09 2.82
C ARG A 140 -13.64 4.32 3.05
N LEU A 141 -12.61 4.58 2.24
CA LEU A 141 -11.29 3.97 2.44
C LEU A 141 -10.68 4.38 3.78
N LYS A 142 -10.66 5.68 4.11
CA LYS A 142 -10.19 6.15 5.42
C LYS A 142 -10.99 5.55 6.58
N LYS A 143 -12.32 5.44 6.45
CA LYS A 143 -13.17 4.83 7.47
C LYS A 143 -12.88 3.34 7.66
N TYR A 144 -12.59 2.62 6.57
CA TYR A 144 -12.22 1.21 6.60
C TYR A 144 -10.95 0.98 7.45
N PHE A 145 -9.87 1.71 7.15
CA PHE A 145 -8.61 1.57 7.90
C PHE A 145 -8.70 2.09 9.33
N LEU A 146 -9.41 3.21 9.55
CA LEU A 146 -9.71 3.67 10.91
C LEU A 146 -10.45 2.60 11.73
N GLY A 147 -11.35 1.84 11.09
CA GLY A 147 -12.04 0.71 11.71
C GLY A 147 -11.09 -0.41 12.12
N ILE A 148 -10.08 -0.70 11.30
CA ILE A 148 -9.02 -1.66 11.62
C ILE A 148 -8.18 -1.17 12.80
N HIS A 149 -7.68 0.06 12.76
CA HIS A 149 -6.88 0.63 13.86
C HIS A 149 -7.63 0.60 15.18
N ARG A 150 -8.90 1.00 15.17
CA ARG A 150 -9.73 0.99 16.37
C ARG A 150 -9.91 -0.42 16.90
N PHE A 151 -10.27 -1.36 16.04
CA PHE A 151 -10.46 -2.76 16.43
C PHE A 151 -9.19 -3.37 17.01
N LEU A 152 -8.03 -3.17 16.37
CA LEU A 152 -6.76 -3.65 16.92
C LEU A 152 -6.47 -3.06 18.30
N THR A 153 -6.83 -1.79 18.54
CA THR A 153 -6.65 -1.14 19.84
C THR A 153 -7.63 -1.69 20.88
N GLU A 154 -8.91 -1.84 20.52
CA GLU A 154 -9.98 -2.36 21.41
C GLU A 154 -9.74 -3.82 21.81
N GLU A 155 -9.18 -4.62 20.91
CA GLU A 155 -8.83 -6.03 21.14
C GLU A 155 -7.39 -6.22 21.63
N GLU A 156 -6.75 -5.14 22.10
CA GLU A 156 -5.41 -5.10 22.69
C GLU A 156 -4.32 -5.76 21.83
N PHE A 157 -4.45 -5.66 20.51
CA PHE A 157 -3.54 -6.23 19.52
C PHE A 157 -3.37 -7.75 19.64
N SER A 158 -4.38 -8.45 20.18
CA SER A 158 -4.33 -9.90 20.37
C SER A 158 -4.11 -10.69 19.07
N PHE A 159 -3.65 -11.94 19.20
CA PHE A 159 -3.51 -12.88 18.08
C PHE A 159 -4.78 -12.98 17.23
N CYS A 160 -5.93 -13.12 17.90
CA CYS A 160 -7.23 -13.24 17.24
C CYS A 160 -7.56 -11.99 16.42
N ALA A 161 -7.27 -10.79 16.95
CA ALA A 161 -7.50 -9.53 16.25
C ALA A 161 -6.61 -9.39 15.01
N TRP A 162 -5.33 -9.73 15.11
CA TRP A 162 -4.41 -9.70 13.99
C TRP A 162 -4.79 -10.69 12.89
N GLU A 163 -5.21 -11.90 13.25
CA GLU A 163 -5.72 -12.87 12.29
C GLU A 163 -7.01 -12.40 11.61
N ALA A 164 -7.90 -11.71 12.35
CA ALA A 164 -9.09 -11.09 11.79
C ALA A 164 -8.73 -10.04 10.71
N VAL A 165 -7.79 -9.15 11.02
CA VAL A 165 -7.32 -8.08 10.12
C VAL A 165 -6.61 -8.67 8.90
N ARG A 166 -5.68 -9.61 9.12
CA ARG A 166 -4.97 -10.32 8.04
C ARG A 166 -5.96 -10.96 7.07
N MET A 167 -6.97 -11.67 7.60
CA MET A 167 -7.97 -12.34 6.78
C MET A 167 -8.95 -11.37 6.11
N ASP A 168 -9.31 -10.25 6.72
CA ASP A 168 -10.12 -9.22 6.04
C ASP A 168 -9.34 -8.58 4.89
N ILE A 169 -8.06 -8.23 5.08
CA ILE A 169 -7.20 -7.68 4.01
C ILE A 169 -7.07 -8.69 2.85
N LEU A 170 -6.83 -9.97 3.16
CA LEU A 170 -6.77 -11.03 2.13
C LEU A 170 -8.09 -11.16 1.35
N ARG A 171 -9.24 -11.06 2.02
CA ARG A 171 -10.58 -11.18 1.40
C ARG A 171 -11.03 -9.92 0.67
N SER A 172 -10.56 -8.74 1.07
CA SER A 172 -10.93 -7.46 0.48
C SER A 172 -10.61 -7.37 -1.02
N GLY A 173 -9.64 -8.17 -1.46
CA GLY A 173 -9.10 -8.13 -2.82
C GLY A 173 -8.31 -6.85 -3.13
N MET A 174 -8.07 -5.96 -2.16
CA MET A 174 -7.45 -4.65 -2.40
C MET A 174 -6.07 -4.70 -3.07
N LEU A 175 -5.35 -5.82 -2.93
CA LEU A 175 -4.04 -6.05 -3.57
C LEU A 175 -4.14 -6.82 -4.90
N VAL A 176 -5.34 -7.24 -5.33
CA VAL A 176 -5.53 -8.07 -6.54
C VAL A 176 -5.96 -7.24 -7.76
N TYR A 177 -6.52 -6.05 -7.55
CA TYR A 177 -7.21 -5.27 -8.59
C TYR A 177 -6.34 -4.23 -9.33
N HIS A 178 -5.02 -4.40 -9.36
CA HIS A 178 -4.08 -3.45 -9.98
C HIS A 178 -3.10 -4.19 -10.90
#